data_AF-A0A960FQQ9-F1
#
_entry.id   AF-A0A960FQQ9-F1
#
_cell.length_a   1.000
_cell.length_b   1.000
_cell.length_c   1.000
_cell.angle_alpha   90.00
_cell.angle_beta   90.00
_cell.angle_gamma   90.00
#
_symmetry.space_group_name_H-M   'P 1'
#
loop_
_entity.id
_entity.type
_entity.pdbx_description
1 polymer ?
#
loop_
_entity_poly.entity_id
_entity_poly.type
_entity_poly.pdbx_seq_one_letter_code
_entity_poly.pdbx_strand_id
1 'polypeptide(L)' 'MRFGIDVAQQRMPWDEIVRRVQLAEELGFDGAWGFDHFQPMYGEGPGETFEGMT' A
#
# COMPACT_ATOMS: atom_id res chain seq x y z
N MET A 1 -8.47 18.03 -12.24
CA MET A 1 -8.26 16.56 -12.35
C MET A 1 -7.38 16.16 -11.19
N ARG A 2 -7.70 15.07 -10.48
CA ARG A 2 -6.92 14.56 -9.34
C ARG A 2 -6.33 13.21 -9.69
N PHE A 3 -5.11 12.95 -9.25
CA PHE A 3 -4.41 11.68 -9.47
C PHE A 3 -3.98 11.12 -8.13
N GLY A 4 -4.17 9.82 -7.92
CA GLY A 4 -3.67 9.15 -6.73
C GLY A 4 -3.17 7.74 -7.05
N ILE A 5 -2.58 7.07 -6.06
CA ILE A 5 -1.87 5.80 -6.20
C ILE A 5 -2.60 4.66 -5.48
N ASP A 6 -2.71 3.50 -6.14
CA ASP A 6 -2.91 2.22 -5.44
C ASP A 6 -1.54 1.65 -5.08
N VAL A 7 -1.26 1.51 -3.78
CA VAL A 7 0.05 1.11 -3.26
C VAL A 7 0.38 -0.36 -3.59
N ALA A 8 -0.64 -1.16 -3.91
CA ALA A 8 -0.52 -2.59 -4.17
C ALA A 8 0.25 -3.32 -3.06
N GLN A 9 -0.16 -3.11 -1.80
CA GLN A 9 0.52 -3.55 -0.57
C GLN A 9 0.65 -5.07 -0.35
N GLN A 10 0.40 -5.88 -1.38
CA GLN A 10 0.40 -7.34 -1.30
C GLN A 10 1.80 -7.84 -0.98
N ARG A 11 1.96 -8.55 0.14
CA ARG A 11 3.24 -9.15 0.58
C ARG A 11 4.35 -8.12 0.71
N MET A 12 4.03 -6.95 1.25
CA MET A 12 4.94 -5.82 1.34
C MET A 12 5.17 -5.42 2.80
N PRO A 13 6.43 -5.17 3.20
CA PRO A 13 6.71 -4.65 4.51
C PRO A 13 6.20 -3.22 4.66
N TRP A 14 5.86 -2.88 5.90
CA TRP A 14 5.25 -1.60 6.22
C TRP A 14 6.13 -0.40 5.83
N ASP A 15 7.44 -0.52 5.98
CA ASP A 15 8.39 0.54 5.61
C ASP A 15 8.36 0.86 4.10
N GLU A 16 8.20 -0.15 3.25
CA GLU A 16 8.04 0.02 1.80
C GLU A 16 6.67 0.63 1.45
N ILE A 17 5.59 0.30 2.19
CA ILE A 17 4.28 0.96 2.05
C ILE A 17 4.42 2.47 2.33
N VAL A 18 5.02 2.83 3.48
CA VAL A 18 5.24 4.22 3.88
C VAL A 18 6.08 4.96 2.85
N ARG A 19 7.18 4.36 2.40
CA ARG A 19 8.07 4.96 1.41
C ARG A 19 7.36 5.27 0.09
N ARG A 20 6.46 4.40 -0.37
CA ARG A 20 5.69 4.63 -1.60
C ARG A 20 4.67 5.76 -1.46
N VAL A 21 4.00 5.83 -0.31
CA VAL A 21 3.04 6.93 -0.04
C VAL A 21 3.77 8.26 0.02
N GLN A 22 4.92 8.33 0.70
CA GLN A 22 5.76 9.53 0.75
C GLN A 22 6.26 9.94 -0.64
N LEU A 23 6.72 8.98 -1.44
CA LEU A 23 7.12 9.26 -2.83
C LEU A 23 5.95 9.80 -3.66
N ALA A 24 4.74 9.26 -3.50
CA ALA A 24 3.57 9.76 -4.20
C ALA A 24 3.21 11.19 -3.77
N GLU A 25 3.30 11.49 -2.47
CA GLU A 25 3.12 12.86 -1.95
C GLU A 25 4.16 13.82 -2.53
N GLU A 26 5.45 13.45 -2.55
CA GLU A 26 6.53 14.25 -3.15
C GLU A 26 6.32 14.53 -4.64
N LEU A 27 5.67 13.60 -5.35
CA LEU A 27 5.34 13.73 -6.78
C LEU A 27 4.03 14.47 -7.04
N GLY A 28 3.31 14.90 -6.00
CA GLY A 28 2.08 15.69 -6.11
C GLY A 28 0.81 14.87 -6.36
N PHE A 29 0.79 13.59 -6.00
CA PHE A 29 -0.45 12.81 -6.00
C PHE A 29 -1.38 13.27 -4.87
N ASP A 30 -2.67 13.31 -5.15
CA ASP A 30 -3.73 13.81 -4.26
C ASP A 30 -4.18 12.77 -3.22
N GLY A 31 -3.76 11.52 -3.34
CA GLY A 31 -4.18 10.45 -2.44
C GLY A 31 -3.49 9.12 -2.69
N ALA A 32 -3.54 8.26 -1.68
CA ALA A 32 -3.05 6.90 -1.72
C ALA A 32 -4.13 5.94 -1.16
N TRP A 33 -4.27 4.78 -1.79
CA TRP A 33 -5.16 3.71 -1.35
C TRP A 33 -4.37 2.41 -1.17
N GLY A 34 -4.66 1.70 -0.08
CA GLY A 34 -4.29 0.30 0.12
C GLY A 34 -5.55 -0.57 0.11
N PHE A 35 -5.38 -1.87 0.32
CA PHE A 35 -6.49 -2.82 0.43
C PHE A 35 -6.54 -3.43 1.82
N ASP A 36 -7.72 -3.54 2.43
CA ASP A 36 -7.83 -4.05 3.79
C ASP A 36 -7.98 -5.57 3.80
N HIS A 37 -6.90 -6.28 4.09
CA HIS A 37 -6.90 -7.74 4.28
C HIS A 37 -5.92 -8.11 5.40
N PHE A 38 -6.31 -9.08 6.22
CA PHE A 38 -5.48 -9.66 7.26
C PHE A 38 -4.37 -10.58 6.72
N GLN A 39 -4.54 -11.10 5.48
CA GLN A 39 -3.60 -12.01 4.84
C GLN A 39 -3.55 -11.77 3.32
N PRO A 40 -2.46 -12.18 2.64
CA PRO A 40 -2.35 -11.96 1.21
C PRO A 40 -3.43 -12.70 0.41
N MET A 41 -4.10 -12.00 -0.51
CA MET A 41 -5.15 -12.61 -1.35
C MET A 41 -4.66 -13.74 -2.28
N TYR A 42 -3.39 -13.69 -2.72
CA TYR A 42 -2.89 -14.53 -3.80
C TYR A 42 -1.47 -15.07 -3.52
N GLY A 43 -1.16 -16.26 -4.06
CA GLY A 43 0.14 -16.94 -3.97
C GLY A 43 0.30 -17.85 -2.74
N GLU A 44 1.37 -18.66 -2.73
CA GLU A 44 1.74 -19.52 -1.60
C GLU A 44 2.91 -18.93 -0.79
N GLY A 45 2.98 -19.28 0.50
CA GLY A 45 4.05 -18.86 1.41
C GLY A 45 3.70 -17.64 2.28
N PRO A 46 4.47 -17.40 3.37
CA PRO A 46 4.26 -16.25 4.26
C PRO A 46 4.49 -14.92 3.53
N GLY A 47 3.90 -13.84 4.04
CA GLY A 47 4.09 -12.48 3.50
C GLY A 47 3.08 -11.51 4.09
N GLU A 48 3.48 -10.23 4.21
CA GLU A 48 2.74 -9.25 5.02
C GLU A 48 1.46 -8.75 4.35
N THR A 49 0.48 -8.44 5.21
CA THR A 49 -0.73 -7.64 4.98
C THR A 49 -1.32 -7.38 6.37
N PHE A 50 -1.39 -6.14 6.81
CA PHE A 50 -1.86 -5.80 8.16
C PHE A 50 -2.98 -4.76 8.04
N GLU A 51 -4.06 -5.01 8.77
CA GLU A 51 -5.36 -4.33 8.65
C GLU A 51 -5.24 -2.82 8.50
N GLY A 52 -6.09 -2.31 7.61
CA GLY A 52 -5.94 -1.04 6.91
C GLY A 52 -5.76 0.16 7.82
N MET A 53 -4.64 0.86 7.62
CA MET A 53 -4.42 2.30 7.85
C MET A 53 -5.43 2.93 8.84
N THR A 54 -5.32 2.65 10.15
CA THR A 54 -5.99 3.48 11.17
C THR A 54 -5.14 4.70 11.50
#